data_AF-A0A965LV46-F1
#
_entry.id   AF-A0A965LV46-F1
#
_cell.length_a   1.000
_cell.length_b   1.000
_cell.length_c   1.000
_cell.angle_alpha   90.00
_cell.angle_beta   90.00
_cell.angle_gamma   90.00
#
_symmetry.space_group_name_H-M   'P 1'
#
loop_
_entity.id
_entity.type
_entity.pdbx_description
1 polymer ?
#
loop_
_entity_poly.entity_id
_entity_poly.type
_entity_poly.pdbx_seq_one_letter_code
_entity_poly.pdbx_strand_id
1 'polypeptide(L)'
;MAEFIYQMIKARKAHGDKVILDDVTLAFYPGAKIGVVGPNGAGKSSVLKIMAGLDNPSNGEARLTPGFTVGILMQEPVLNEEKTVLGNVEEAVTHIKGKLDRFNEVSALMANPDADFDALMAEMGTLQEEIDHLDAWDLDNQLEQAMDALRCPPSETPVKHLSGGEKRRVALCKLLLEKPDLLLLDEPTNHLDAESVLWLEQHLAKYPGAVLAVTHDRYFLDNVAEWILELDRGRAYPYEGNYSTYLEKKAERLEVQGKKDAKLAKRLEDELEWVRSSPKARQTKSKARLARYEEMAAEADRTRKLDFEEIQIPPG
;
A
#
# COMPACT_ATOMS: atom_id res chain seq x y z
N MET A 1 23.40 1.37 -1.99
CA MET A 1 21.95 1.45 -1.71
C MET A 1 21.48 0.10 -1.19
N ALA A 2 20.55 0.08 -0.25
CA ALA A 2 19.97 -1.19 0.22
C ALA A 2 19.17 -1.85 -0.89
N GLU A 3 19.18 -3.19 -0.95
CA GLU A 3 18.50 -3.97 -1.99
C GLU A 3 16.97 -3.87 -1.89
N PHE A 4 16.43 -3.72 -0.68
CA PHE A 4 15.00 -3.67 -0.42
C PHE A 4 14.63 -2.49 0.48
N ILE A 5 13.50 -1.83 0.19
CA ILE A 5 12.96 -0.75 1.02
C ILE A 5 12.16 -1.31 2.21
N TYR A 6 11.44 -2.42 2.00
CA TYR A 6 10.62 -3.05 3.03
C TYR A 6 10.69 -4.58 2.93
N GLN A 7 10.61 -5.27 4.06
CA GLN A 7 10.62 -6.73 4.13
C GLN A 7 9.56 -7.24 5.10
N MET A 8 8.85 -8.30 4.68
CA MET A 8 8.03 -9.15 5.52
C MET A 8 8.64 -10.56 5.53
N ILE A 9 8.86 -11.13 6.72
CA ILE A 9 9.46 -12.45 6.89
C ILE A 9 8.51 -13.28 7.75
N LYS A 10 7.91 -14.30 7.14
CA LYS A 10 6.94 -15.20 7.79
C LYS A 10 5.84 -14.44 8.54
N ALA A 11 5.45 -13.30 8.01
CA ALA A 11 4.50 -12.40 8.63
C ALA A 11 3.13 -13.07 8.71
N ARG A 12 2.59 -13.12 9.92
CA ARG A 12 1.24 -13.63 10.19
C ARG A 12 0.45 -12.56 10.91
N LYS A 13 -0.80 -12.35 10.49
CA LYS A 13 -1.75 -11.45 11.17
C LYS A 13 -3.11 -12.11 11.20
N ALA A 14 -3.73 -12.12 12.38
CA ALA A 14 -5.12 -12.51 12.55
C ALA A 14 -5.88 -11.45 13.35
N HIS A 15 -7.17 -11.30 13.08
CA HIS A 15 -8.09 -10.49 13.86
C HIS A 15 -9.27 -11.36 14.28
N GLY A 16 -9.30 -11.75 15.56
CA GLY A 16 -10.19 -12.83 16.02
C GLY A 16 -9.88 -14.14 15.28
N ASP A 17 -10.92 -14.76 14.72
CA ASP A 17 -10.80 -16.01 13.95
C ASP A 17 -10.36 -15.80 12.50
N LYS A 18 -10.33 -14.53 12.02
CA LYS A 18 -10.02 -14.22 10.62
C LYS A 18 -8.52 -14.02 10.43
N VAL A 19 -7.90 -14.87 9.62
CA VAL A 19 -6.49 -14.76 9.22
C VAL A 19 -6.36 -13.81 8.04
N ILE A 20 -5.56 -12.75 8.22
CA ILE A 20 -5.30 -11.71 7.22
C ILE A 20 -4.02 -12.01 6.43
N LEU A 21 -2.96 -12.43 7.14
CA LEU A 21 -1.71 -12.93 6.58
C LEU A 21 -1.36 -14.23 7.29
N ASP A 22 -0.90 -15.23 6.55
CA ASP A 22 -0.45 -16.52 7.06
C ASP A 22 0.89 -16.91 6.44
N ASP A 23 1.96 -16.78 7.23
CA ASP A 23 3.34 -17.11 6.84
C ASP A 23 3.82 -16.41 5.56
N VAL A 24 3.49 -15.12 5.41
CA VAL A 24 3.81 -14.33 4.22
C VAL A 24 5.25 -13.82 4.27
N THR A 25 6.03 -14.14 3.25
CA THR A 25 7.40 -13.63 3.08
C THR A 25 7.49 -12.87 1.76
N LEU A 26 7.75 -11.55 1.85
CA LEU A 26 7.80 -10.64 0.71
C LEU A 26 8.90 -9.60 0.93
N ALA A 27 9.49 -9.12 -0.16
CA ALA A 27 10.42 -8.01 -0.15
C ALA A 27 9.99 -6.99 -1.22
N PHE A 28 10.17 -5.71 -0.90
CA PHE A 28 9.76 -4.59 -1.75
C PHE A 28 11.01 -3.85 -2.21
N TYR A 29 11.11 -3.60 -3.51
CA TYR A 29 12.23 -2.84 -4.07
C TYR A 29 11.98 -1.32 -3.93
N PRO A 30 13.04 -0.52 -3.74
CA PRO A 30 12.94 0.93 -3.92
C PRO A 30 12.38 1.28 -5.31
N GLY A 31 11.52 2.29 -5.39
CA GLY A 31 10.93 2.74 -6.65
C GLY A 31 9.79 1.88 -7.22
N ALA A 32 9.53 0.70 -6.67
CA ALA A 32 8.48 -0.18 -7.19
C ALA A 32 7.08 0.44 -7.09
N LYS A 33 6.26 0.28 -8.13
CA LYS A 33 4.86 0.71 -8.17
C LYS A 33 3.94 -0.50 -8.08
N ILE A 34 3.30 -0.69 -6.93
CA ILE A 34 2.59 -1.91 -6.60
C ILE A 34 1.12 -1.60 -6.32
N GLY A 35 0.23 -2.25 -7.07
CA GLY A 35 -1.19 -2.26 -6.81
C GLY A 35 -1.60 -3.43 -5.91
N VAL A 36 -2.35 -3.18 -4.85
CA VAL A 36 -2.84 -4.23 -3.95
C VAL A 36 -4.30 -4.52 -4.25
N VAL A 37 -4.59 -5.77 -4.61
CA VAL A 37 -5.94 -6.23 -4.96
C VAL A 37 -6.34 -7.40 -4.09
N GLY A 38 -7.64 -7.65 -3.99
CA GLY A 38 -8.19 -8.75 -3.19
C GLY A 38 -9.63 -8.51 -2.77
N PRO A 39 -10.35 -9.56 -2.35
CA PRO A 39 -11.74 -9.43 -1.93
C PRO A 39 -11.91 -8.50 -0.72
N ASN A 40 -13.15 -8.09 -0.47
CA ASN A 40 -13.47 -7.29 0.70
C ASN A 40 -13.14 -8.06 1.97
N GLY A 41 -12.45 -7.39 2.89
CA GLY A 41 -11.97 -8.02 4.10
C GLY A 41 -10.79 -8.98 3.91
N ALA A 42 -10.13 -9.01 2.75
CA ALA A 42 -8.84 -9.71 2.59
C ALA A 42 -7.71 -9.11 3.45
N GLY A 43 -7.94 -7.94 4.06
CA GLY A 43 -7.01 -7.28 4.97
C GLY A 43 -6.01 -6.33 4.30
N LYS A 44 -6.34 -5.83 3.11
CA LYS A 44 -5.56 -4.82 2.35
C LYS A 44 -5.15 -3.62 3.23
N SER A 45 -6.11 -2.97 3.88
CA SER A 45 -5.85 -1.86 4.81
C SER A 45 -5.01 -2.27 6.03
N SER A 46 -5.14 -3.52 6.49
CA SER A 46 -4.34 -4.04 7.61
C SER A 46 -2.88 -4.24 7.19
N VAL A 47 -2.63 -4.68 5.96
CA VAL A 47 -1.27 -4.76 5.39
C VAL A 47 -0.64 -3.37 5.31
N LEU A 48 -1.37 -2.36 4.81
CA LEU A 48 -0.87 -0.98 4.80
C LEU A 48 -0.52 -0.48 6.22
N LYS A 49 -1.38 -0.73 7.21
CA LYS A 49 -1.11 -0.34 8.61
C LYS A 49 0.12 -1.02 9.20
N ILE A 50 0.34 -2.30 8.89
CA ILE A 50 1.55 -3.03 9.30
C ILE A 50 2.79 -2.40 8.64
N MET A 51 2.69 -2.07 7.35
CA MET A 51 3.79 -1.44 6.61
C MET A 51 4.12 -0.04 7.10
N ALA A 52 3.12 0.71 7.55
CA ALA A 52 3.29 2.02 8.18
C ALA A 52 3.81 1.96 9.63
N GLY A 53 3.93 0.77 10.23
CA GLY A 53 4.28 0.61 11.65
C GLY A 53 3.15 0.99 12.62
N LEU A 54 1.92 1.17 12.13
CA LEU A 54 0.74 1.48 12.95
C LEU A 54 0.10 0.22 13.55
N ASP A 55 0.47 -0.95 13.04
CA ASP A 55 0.06 -2.24 13.57
C ASP A 55 1.23 -3.24 13.46
N ASN A 56 1.20 -4.29 14.26
CA ASN A 56 2.25 -5.31 14.28
C ASN A 56 1.71 -6.65 13.78
N PRO A 57 2.54 -7.45 13.07
CA PRO A 57 2.20 -8.84 12.81
C PRO A 57 2.09 -9.61 14.15
N SER A 58 1.19 -10.58 14.19
CA SER A 58 1.01 -11.48 15.34
C SER A 58 2.15 -12.49 15.48
N ASN A 59 2.85 -12.79 14.39
CA ASN A 59 4.06 -13.61 14.35
C ASN A 59 4.90 -13.23 13.11
N GLY A 60 6.19 -13.58 13.12
CA GLY A 60 7.13 -13.17 12.08
C GLY A 60 7.51 -11.69 12.21
N GLU A 61 8.06 -11.13 11.14
CA GLU A 61 8.61 -9.78 11.12
C GLU A 61 8.09 -8.98 9.93
N ALA A 62 7.88 -7.68 10.13
CA ALA A 62 7.59 -6.70 9.09
C ALA A 62 8.40 -5.44 9.40
N ARG A 63 9.31 -5.05 8.52
CA ARG A 63 10.28 -3.98 8.80
C ARG A 63 10.56 -3.11 7.58
N LEU A 64 10.58 -1.81 7.83
CA LEU A 64 11.16 -0.82 6.93
C LEU A 64 12.69 -0.85 7.07
N THR A 65 13.40 -0.77 5.96
CA THR A 65 14.85 -0.73 5.98
C THR A 65 15.33 0.58 6.65
N PRO A 66 16.31 0.54 7.58
CA PRO A 66 16.78 1.76 8.25
C PRO A 66 17.27 2.83 7.27
N GLY A 67 16.89 4.08 7.54
CA GLY A 67 17.21 5.24 6.70
C GLY A 67 16.13 5.59 5.67
N PHE A 68 15.19 4.69 5.40
CA PHE A 68 14.00 5.01 4.61
C PHE A 68 12.87 5.56 5.48
N THR A 69 12.02 6.36 4.86
CA THR A 69 10.81 6.95 5.43
C THR A 69 9.56 6.31 4.85
N VAL A 70 8.48 6.30 5.62
CA VAL A 70 7.17 5.77 5.19
C VAL A 70 6.08 6.78 5.51
N GLY A 71 5.16 6.97 4.57
CA GLY A 71 3.96 7.78 4.77
C GLY A 71 2.73 7.03 4.31
N ILE A 72 1.61 7.25 5.00
CA ILE A 72 0.35 6.53 4.78
C ILE A 72 -0.83 7.48 4.64
N LEU A 73 -1.61 7.31 3.58
CA LEU A 73 -2.94 7.90 3.46
C LEU A 73 -3.97 6.93 4.05
N MET A 74 -4.50 7.26 5.22
CA MET A 74 -5.59 6.51 5.83
C MET A 74 -6.95 6.93 5.27
N GLN A 75 -7.92 6.00 5.33
CA GLN A 75 -9.31 6.26 4.92
C GLN A 75 -9.94 7.43 5.68
N GLU A 76 -9.65 7.52 6.98
CA GLU A 76 -9.99 8.65 7.84
C GLU A 76 -8.69 9.38 8.23
N PRO A 77 -8.33 10.45 7.51
CA PRO A 77 -7.07 11.16 7.74
C PRO A 77 -7.16 11.98 9.03
N VAL A 78 -6.04 12.03 9.76
CA VAL A 78 -5.88 12.91 10.91
C VAL A 78 -5.17 14.17 10.46
N LEU A 79 -5.83 15.31 10.62
CA LEU A 79 -5.28 16.64 10.36
C LEU A 79 -5.32 17.46 11.65
N ASN A 80 -4.46 18.47 11.73
CA ASN A 80 -4.45 19.41 12.84
C ASN A 80 -5.67 20.34 12.76
N GLU A 81 -6.65 20.16 13.66
CA GLU A 81 -7.91 20.89 13.67
C GLU A 81 -7.76 22.37 14.10
N GLU A 82 -6.62 22.74 14.69
CA GLU A 82 -6.31 24.11 15.08
C GLU A 82 -5.80 24.95 13.90
N LYS A 83 -5.45 24.31 12.78
CA LYS A 83 -4.84 24.95 11.61
C LYS A 83 -5.81 25.07 10.44
N THR A 84 -5.44 25.94 9.50
CA THR A 84 -6.08 26.07 8.19
C THR A 84 -5.65 24.93 7.25
N VAL A 85 -6.24 24.88 6.05
CA VAL A 85 -5.82 23.96 4.99
C VAL A 85 -4.33 24.15 4.69
N LEU A 86 -3.93 25.39 4.39
CA LEU A 86 -2.52 25.70 4.08
C LEU A 86 -1.62 25.37 5.27
N GLY A 87 -2.02 25.70 6.50
CA GLY A 87 -1.22 25.39 7.68
C GLY A 87 -1.00 23.89 7.90
N ASN A 88 -1.91 23.01 7.46
CA ASN A 88 -1.70 21.56 7.47
C ASN A 88 -0.78 21.11 6.34
N VAL A 89 -0.91 21.69 5.15
CA VAL A 89 -0.06 21.40 4.00
C VAL A 89 1.40 21.82 4.28
N GLU A 90 1.62 22.98 4.90
CA GLU A 90 2.94 23.49 5.27
C GLU A 90 3.65 22.62 6.34
N GLU A 91 2.93 21.80 7.11
CA GLU A 91 3.56 20.84 8.02
C GLU A 91 4.44 19.83 7.27
N ALA A 92 4.08 19.49 6.02
CA ALA A 92 4.87 18.59 5.18
C ALA A 92 6.27 19.15 4.87
N VAL A 93 6.36 20.47 4.75
CA VAL A 93 7.55 21.18 4.25
C VAL A 93 8.16 22.10 5.29
N THR A 94 7.83 21.93 6.58
CA THR A 94 8.33 22.81 7.66
C THR A 94 9.86 22.84 7.72
N HIS A 95 10.53 21.72 7.48
CA HIS A 95 11.99 21.66 7.44
C HIS A 95 12.60 22.41 6.24
N ILE A 96 11.88 22.48 5.12
CA ILE A 96 12.28 23.22 3.91
C ILE A 96 12.06 24.72 4.12
N LYS A 97 10.84 25.08 4.57
CA LYS A 97 10.48 26.46 4.89
C LYS A 97 11.41 27.07 5.93
N GLY A 98 11.78 26.31 6.95
CA GLY A 98 12.75 26.75 7.95
C GLY A 98 14.14 27.09 7.37
N LYS A 99 14.58 26.43 6.28
CA LYS A 99 15.83 26.79 5.59
C LYS A 99 15.70 28.11 4.84
N LEU A 100 14.58 28.34 4.16
CA LEU A 100 14.28 29.61 3.48
C LEU A 100 14.17 30.76 4.49
N ASP A 101 13.45 30.56 5.58
CA ASP A 101 13.30 31.55 6.65
C ASP A 101 14.66 31.90 7.25
N ARG A 102 15.50 30.89 7.51
CA ARG A 102 16.86 31.10 8.00
C ARG A 102 17.74 31.82 6.99
N PHE A 103 17.65 31.47 5.71
CA PHE A 103 18.39 32.15 4.64
C PHE A 103 18.01 33.64 4.57
N ASN A 104 16.73 33.96 4.68
CA ASN A 104 16.23 35.33 4.70
C ASN A 104 16.70 36.08 5.97
N GLU A 105 16.70 35.42 7.13
CA GLU A 105 17.22 35.99 8.38
C GLU A 105 18.71 36.30 8.28
N VAL A 106 19.53 35.36 7.79
CA VAL A 106 20.97 35.53 7.56
C VAL A 106 21.21 36.71 6.59
N SER A 107 20.43 36.78 5.52
CA SER A 107 20.50 37.88 4.54
C SER A 107 20.19 39.23 5.19
N ALA A 108 19.22 39.30 6.10
CA ALA A 108 18.90 40.52 6.84
C ALA A 108 20.00 40.91 7.84
N LEU A 109 20.64 39.93 8.50
CA LEU A 109 21.76 40.17 9.41
C LEU A 109 22.99 40.76 8.71
N MET A 110 23.18 40.50 7.41
CA MET A 110 24.24 41.13 6.61
C MET A 110 24.12 42.66 6.52
N ALA A 111 22.94 43.23 6.79
CA ALA A 111 22.78 44.68 6.85
C ALA A 111 23.34 45.30 8.15
N ASN A 112 23.68 44.49 9.16
CA ASN A 112 24.24 44.94 10.42
C ASN A 112 25.78 45.12 10.28
N PRO A 113 26.33 46.34 10.47
CA PRO A 113 27.77 46.60 10.39
C PRO A 113 28.62 45.82 11.39
N ASP A 114 28.03 45.38 12.51
CA ASP A 114 28.72 44.65 13.58
C ASP A 114 28.57 43.12 13.43
N ALA A 115 27.98 42.65 12.34
CA ALA A 115 27.82 41.22 12.11
C ALA A 115 29.14 40.51 11.79
N ASP A 116 29.21 39.23 12.14
CA ASP A 116 30.28 38.35 11.70
C ASP A 116 30.02 37.91 10.25
N PHE A 117 30.50 38.71 9.30
CA PHE A 117 30.29 38.49 7.88
C PHE A 117 30.86 37.15 7.39
N ASP A 118 32.01 36.72 7.92
CA ASP A 118 32.64 35.46 7.49
C ASP A 118 31.77 34.27 7.89
N ALA A 119 31.25 34.26 9.12
CA ALA A 119 30.34 33.22 9.60
C ALA A 119 29.02 33.21 8.82
N LEU A 120 28.41 34.39 8.61
CA LEU A 120 27.13 34.50 7.91
C LEU A 120 27.25 34.09 6.43
N MET A 121 28.35 34.43 5.76
CA MET A 121 28.58 34.04 4.35
C MET A 121 28.73 32.53 4.20
N ALA A 122 29.43 31.88 5.13
CA ALA A 122 29.58 30.42 5.15
C ALA A 122 28.23 29.71 5.38
N GLU A 123 27.42 30.22 6.33
CA GLU A 123 26.08 29.69 6.58
C GLU A 123 25.15 29.88 5.38
N MET A 124 25.15 31.08 4.78
CA MET A 124 24.35 31.41 3.59
C MET A 124 24.71 30.53 2.39
N GLY A 125 26.01 30.24 2.19
CA GLY A 125 26.47 29.31 1.16
C GLY A 125 25.92 27.90 1.37
N THR A 126 25.99 27.39 2.60
CA THR A 126 25.44 26.06 2.94
C THR A 126 23.93 26.00 2.72
N LEU A 127 23.19 27.01 3.19
CA LEU A 127 21.74 27.08 3.03
C LEU A 127 21.34 27.18 1.56
N GLN A 128 22.05 27.97 0.75
CA GLN A 128 21.79 28.09 -0.69
C GLN A 128 21.96 26.74 -1.40
N GLU A 129 23.04 26.01 -1.14
CA GLU A 129 23.25 24.67 -1.72
C GLU A 129 22.12 23.71 -1.35
N GLU A 130 21.66 23.73 -0.09
CA GLU A 130 20.56 22.90 0.37
C GLU A 130 19.21 23.31 -0.27
N ILE A 131 18.93 24.61 -0.38
CA ILE A 131 17.71 25.15 -0.99
C ILE A 131 17.67 24.81 -2.49
N ASP A 132 18.80 24.96 -3.19
CA ASP A 132 18.94 24.61 -4.61
C ASP A 132 18.70 23.11 -4.84
N HIS A 133 19.30 22.26 -4.01
CA HIS A 133 19.12 20.81 -4.12
C HIS A 133 17.66 20.38 -3.86
N LEU A 134 16.95 21.09 -2.99
CA LEU A 134 15.54 20.82 -2.67
C LEU A 134 14.56 21.47 -3.66
N ASP A 135 15.05 22.26 -4.62
CA ASP A 135 14.24 23.10 -5.52
C ASP A 135 13.25 23.97 -4.74
N ALA A 136 13.71 24.54 -3.63
CA ALA A 136 12.85 25.16 -2.62
C ALA A 136 12.59 26.65 -2.85
N TRP A 137 13.27 27.31 -3.80
CA TRP A 137 13.00 28.71 -4.13
C TRP A 137 11.57 28.94 -4.62
N ASP A 138 10.98 27.93 -5.26
CA ASP A 138 9.62 27.97 -5.80
C ASP A 138 8.59 27.28 -4.87
N LEU A 139 8.92 27.12 -3.58
CA LEU A 139 8.12 26.31 -2.64
C LEU A 139 6.65 26.75 -2.60
N ASP A 140 6.37 28.05 -2.48
CA ASP A 140 4.99 28.55 -2.38
C ASP A 140 4.16 28.18 -3.62
N ASN A 141 4.74 28.30 -4.83
CA ASN A 141 4.09 27.89 -6.07
C ASN A 141 3.90 26.37 -6.15
N GLN A 142 4.85 25.57 -5.66
CA GLN A 142 4.70 24.12 -5.59
C GLN A 142 3.54 23.71 -4.66
N LEU A 143 3.38 24.39 -3.51
CA LEU A 143 2.27 24.17 -2.60
C LEU A 143 0.94 24.51 -3.25
N GLU A 144 0.85 25.67 -3.90
CA GLU A 144 -0.38 26.13 -4.60
C GLU A 144 -0.75 25.16 -5.73
N GLN A 145 0.21 24.79 -6.59
CA GLN A 145 -0.03 23.84 -7.69
C GLN A 145 -0.50 22.48 -7.18
N ALA A 146 0.09 21.96 -6.10
CA ALA A 146 -0.33 20.68 -5.52
C ALA A 146 -1.74 20.75 -4.93
N MET A 147 -2.05 21.85 -4.22
CA MET A 147 -3.38 22.10 -3.66
C MET A 147 -4.44 22.22 -4.74
N ASP A 148 -4.17 22.95 -5.81
CA ASP A 148 -5.07 23.14 -6.95
C ASP A 148 -5.29 21.84 -7.72
N ALA A 149 -4.22 21.09 -7.99
CA ALA A 149 -4.30 19.83 -8.73
C ALA A 149 -5.14 18.77 -7.99
N LEU A 150 -5.12 18.78 -6.66
CA LEU A 150 -5.96 17.92 -5.82
C LEU A 150 -7.27 18.60 -5.39
N ARG A 151 -7.58 19.78 -5.93
CA ARG A 151 -8.79 20.55 -5.62
C ARG A 151 -9.05 20.64 -4.11
N CYS A 152 -8.00 21.01 -3.38
CA CYS A 152 -8.10 21.30 -1.95
C CYS A 152 -9.04 22.49 -1.73
N PRO A 153 -9.71 22.56 -0.56
CA PRO A 153 -10.48 23.75 -0.19
C PRO A 153 -9.56 24.99 -0.08
N PRO A 154 -10.13 26.22 -0.05
CA PRO A 154 -9.36 27.45 0.04
C PRO A 154 -8.37 27.43 1.22
N SER A 155 -7.16 27.94 1.00
CA SER A 155 -6.01 27.91 1.93
C SER A 155 -6.34 28.33 3.37
N GLU A 156 -7.10 29.42 3.52
CA GLU A 156 -7.48 30.01 4.82
C GLU A 156 -8.60 29.27 5.54
N THR A 157 -9.21 28.26 4.92
CA THR A 157 -10.34 27.52 5.50
C THR A 157 -9.85 26.72 6.73
N PRO A 158 -10.46 26.89 7.91
CA PRO A 158 -10.14 26.05 9.07
C PRO A 158 -10.51 24.59 8.84
N VAL A 159 -9.59 23.65 9.13
CA VAL A 159 -9.79 22.21 8.83
C VAL A 159 -11.00 21.60 9.54
N LYS A 160 -11.36 22.11 10.73
CA LYS A 160 -12.54 21.68 11.49
C LYS A 160 -13.88 21.83 10.73
N HIS A 161 -13.93 22.66 9.68
CA HIS A 161 -15.13 22.87 8.88
C HIS A 161 -15.22 22.00 7.63
N LEU A 162 -14.18 21.21 7.35
CA LEU A 162 -14.10 20.39 6.14
C LEU A 162 -14.90 19.10 6.27
N SER A 163 -15.52 18.68 5.16
CA SER A 163 -16.08 17.35 4.98
C SER A 163 -14.97 16.28 4.98
N GLY A 164 -15.33 15.01 5.19
CA GLY A 164 -14.38 13.90 5.17
C GLY A 164 -13.61 13.78 3.85
N GLY A 165 -14.28 14.01 2.71
CA GLY A 165 -13.64 14.00 1.39
C GLY A 165 -12.65 15.15 1.22
N GLU A 166 -12.99 16.35 1.68
CA GLU A 166 -12.07 17.51 1.67
C GLU A 166 -10.84 17.27 2.57
N LYS A 167 -11.04 16.75 3.79
CA LYS A 167 -9.94 16.37 4.68
C LYS A 167 -9.02 15.35 4.01
N ARG A 168 -9.58 14.39 3.25
CA ARG A 168 -8.79 13.41 2.50
C ARG A 168 -7.93 14.03 1.41
N ARG A 169 -8.45 14.99 0.64
CA ARG A 169 -7.67 15.68 -0.39
C ARG A 169 -6.53 16.50 0.20
N VAL A 170 -6.78 17.20 1.32
CA VAL A 170 -5.73 17.93 2.06
C VAL A 170 -4.66 16.98 2.62
N ALA A 171 -5.07 15.85 3.19
CA ALA A 171 -4.12 14.86 3.71
C ALA A 171 -3.29 14.18 2.62
N LEU A 172 -3.90 13.90 1.46
CA LEU A 172 -3.18 13.40 0.29
C LEU A 172 -2.18 14.44 -0.22
N CYS A 173 -2.58 15.71 -0.33
CA CYS A 173 -1.70 16.81 -0.74
C CYS A 173 -0.48 16.91 0.19
N LYS A 174 -0.74 16.98 1.51
CA LYS A 174 0.31 16.98 2.54
C LYS A 174 1.26 15.80 2.38
N LEU A 175 0.74 14.58 2.25
CA LEU A 175 1.54 13.36 2.12
C LEU A 175 2.43 13.34 0.86
N LEU A 176 1.92 13.82 -0.28
CA LEU A 176 2.71 13.87 -1.51
C LEU A 176 3.84 14.90 -1.43
N LEU A 177 3.64 15.98 -0.68
CA LEU A 177 4.65 17.01 -0.44
C LEU A 177 5.71 16.58 0.58
N GLU A 178 5.37 15.69 1.53
CA GLU A 178 6.33 15.06 2.45
C GLU A 178 7.36 14.19 1.71
N LYS A 179 7.02 13.69 0.52
CA LYS A 179 7.87 12.85 -0.35
C LYS A 179 8.54 11.66 0.39
N PRO A 180 7.80 10.83 1.17
CA PRO A 180 8.38 9.69 1.86
C PRO A 180 8.88 8.61 0.88
N ASP A 181 9.93 7.87 1.24
CA ASP A 181 10.50 6.87 0.34
C ASP A 181 9.55 5.72 -0.01
N LEU A 182 8.62 5.41 0.91
CA LEU A 182 7.53 4.45 0.73
C LEU A 182 6.17 5.13 0.95
N LEU A 183 5.38 5.26 -0.11
CA LEU A 183 4.00 5.74 -0.07
C LEU A 183 3.02 4.57 0.06
N LEU A 184 2.15 4.64 1.06
CA LEU A 184 1.09 3.67 1.32
C LEU A 184 -0.26 4.34 1.15
N LEU A 185 -1.01 3.96 0.12
CA LEU A 185 -2.24 4.66 -0.28
C LEU A 185 -3.43 3.71 -0.18
N ASP A 186 -4.38 4.00 0.72
CA ASP A 186 -5.65 3.29 0.77
C ASP A 186 -6.71 4.07 -0.02
N GLU A 187 -7.26 3.48 -1.09
CA GLU A 187 -8.25 4.04 -2.01
C GLU A 187 -8.01 5.52 -2.39
N PRO A 188 -6.84 5.88 -2.95
CA PRO A 188 -6.45 7.28 -3.10
C PRO A 188 -7.28 8.07 -4.12
N THR A 189 -7.97 7.40 -5.04
CA THR A 189 -8.84 8.03 -6.04
C THR A 189 -10.22 8.42 -5.50
N ASN A 190 -10.58 7.96 -4.30
CA ASN A 190 -11.88 8.28 -3.71
C ASN A 190 -12.00 9.78 -3.40
N HIS A 191 -13.16 10.35 -3.74
CA HIS A 191 -13.49 11.77 -3.59
C HIS A 191 -12.66 12.72 -4.48
N LEU A 192 -11.94 12.20 -5.47
CA LEU A 192 -11.31 12.95 -6.54
C LEU A 192 -12.20 12.94 -7.79
N ASP A 193 -12.08 13.99 -8.61
CA ASP A 193 -12.65 13.98 -9.95
C ASP A 193 -11.65 13.48 -10.99
N ALA A 194 -12.10 13.30 -12.23
CA ALA A 194 -11.31 12.68 -13.28
C ALA A 194 -9.99 13.41 -13.58
N GLU A 195 -9.97 14.74 -13.52
CA GLU A 195 -8.76 15.53 -13.73
C GLU A 195 -7.75 15.33 -12.60
N SER A 196 -8.23 15.36 -11.34
CA SER A 196 -7.38 15.13 -10.16
C SER A 196 -6.84 13.71 -10.12
N VAL A 197 -7.64 12.72 -10.53
CA VAL A 197 -7.20 11.32 -10.67
C VAL A 197 -6.10 11.20 -11.73
N LEU A 198 -6.28 11.79 -12.90
CA LEU A 198 -5.27 11.77 -13.96
C LEU A 198 -3.96 12.43 -13.51
N TRP A 199 -4.05 13.57 -12.81
CA TRP A 199 -2.87 14.21 -12.24
C TRP A 199 -2.16 13.30 -11.23
N LEU A 200 -2.92 12.66 -10.34
CA LEU A 200 -2.39 11.74 -9.34
C LEU A 200 -1.70 10.54 -10.00
N GLU A 201 -2.29 9.96 -11.06
CA GLU A 201 -1.68 8.88 -11.83
C GLU A 201 -0.33 9.30 -12.41
N GLN A 202 -0.27 10.45 -13.06
CA GLN A 202 0.97 10.97 -13.65
C GLN A 202 2.03 11.29 -12.59
N HIS A 203 1.61 11.81 -11.44
CA HIS A 203 2.49 12.08 -10.31
C HIS A 203 3.07 10.79 -9.74
N LEU A 204 2.22 9.80 -9.43
CA LEU A 204 2.65 8.53 -8.84
C LEU A 204 3.48 7.68 -9.80
N ALA A 205 3.23 7.74 -11.11
CA ALA A 205 4.07 7.07 -12.12
C ALA A 205 5.50 7.61 -12.13
N LYS A 206 5.69 8.91 -11.91
CA LYS A 206 7.01 9.57 -11.86
C LYS A 206 7.61 9.63 -10.45
N TYR A 207 6.89 9.15 -9.45
CA TYR A 207 7.32 9.23 -8.06
C TYR A 207 8.63 8.45 -7.86
N PRO A 208 9.69 9.06 -7.29
CA PRO A 208 11.00 8.40 -7.17
C PRO A 208 10.98 7.24 -6.15
N GLY A 209 10.12 7.34 -5.12
CA GLY A 209 9.98 6.31 -4.10
C GLY A 209 9.12 5.11 -4.52
N ALA A 210 9.03 4.14 -3.63
CA ALA A 210 8.10 3.02 -3.80
C ALA A 210 6.67 3.45 -3.47
N VAL A 211 5.69 2.92 -4.21
CA VAL A 211 4.27 3.20 -4.01
C VAL A 211 3.53 1.89 -3.87
N LEU A 212 2.73 1.76 -2.81
CA LEU A 212 1.81 0.66 -2.60
C LEU A 212 0.38 1.21 -2.49
N ALA A 213 -0.43 0.99 -3.51
CA ALA A 213 -1.79 1.53 -3.58
C ALA A 213 -2.84 0.41 -3.54
N VAL A 214 -3.72 0.47 -2.54
CA VAL A 214 -4.97 -0.31 -2.52
C VAL A 214 -6.01 0.50 -3.27
N THR A 215 -6.56 -0.04 -4.35
CA THR A 215 -7.64 0.63 -5.09
C THR A 215 -8.51 -0.36 -5.82
N HIS A 216 -9.76 0.00 -6.01
CA HIS A 216 -10.69 -0.67 -6.93
C HIS A 216 -10.68 -0.09 -8.35
N ASP A 217 -9.96 1.02 -8.58
CA ASP A 217 -9.84 1.66 -9.89
C ASP A 217 -8.91 0.87 -10.81
N ARG A 218 -9.49 0.26 -11.85
CA ARG A 218 -8.79 -0.59 -12.80
C ARG A 218 -7.88 0.22 -13.73
N TYR A 219 -8.27 1.44 -14.09
CA TYR A 219 -7.46 2.27 -14.98
C TYR A 219 -6.22 2.78 -14.26
N PHE A 220 -6.38 3.20 -13.01
CA PHE A 220 -5.27 3.57 -12.14
C PHE A 220 -4.25 2.43 -12.01
N LEU A 221 -4.73 1.21 -11.75
CA LEU A 221 -3.85 0.03 -11.63
C LEU A 221 -3.18 -0.33 -12.96
N ASP A 222 -3.84 -0.11 -14.10
CA ASP A 222 -3.25 -0.43 -15.40
C ASP A 222 -2.19 0.59 -15.84
N ASN A 223 -2.36 1.86 -15.45
CA ASN A 223 -1.48 2.97 -15.81
C ASN A 223 -0.28 3.15 -14.87
N VAL A 224 -0.45 2.89 -13.57
CA VAL A 224 0.56 3.19 -12.54
C VAL A 224 1.29 1.94 -12.06
N ALA A 225 0.59 0.81 -11.92
CA ALA A 225 1.17 -0.36 -11.28
C ALA A 225 2.07 -1.15 -12.26
N GLU A 226 3.28 -1.43 -11.81
CA GLU A 226 4.23 -2.33 -12.47
C GLU A 226 4.17 -3.75 -11.87
N TRP A 227 3.56 -3.86 -10.69
CA TRP A 227 3.34 -5.10 -9.97
C TRP A 227 1.95 -5.10 -9.36
N ILE A 228 1.32 -6.27 -9.31
CA ILE A 228 0.07 -6.48 -8.57
C ILE A 228 0.32 -7.47 -7.43
N LEU A 229 -0.02 -7.07 -6.22
CA LEU A 229 -0.05 -7.92 -5.04
C LEU A 229 -1.49 -8.33 -4.74
N GLU A 230 -1.83 -9.57 -5.06
CA GLU A 230 -3.14 -10.13 -4.72
C GLU A 230 -3.10 -10.71 -3.30
N LEU A 231 -3.94 -10.17 -2.42
CA LEU A 231 -4.22 -10.74 -1.12
C LEU A 231 -5.49 -11.58 -1.19
N ASP A 232 -5.36 -12.87 -0.91
CA ASP A 232 -6.49 -13.79 -0.88
C ASP A 232 -6.29 -14.86 0.20
N ARG A 233 -7.27 -14.98 1.09
CA ARG A 233 -7.34 -16.02 2.15
C ARG A 233 -6.04 -16.19 2.94
N GLY A 234 -5.46 -15.08 3.43
CA GLY A 234 -4.23 -15.10 4.21
C GLY A 234 -2.95 -15.22 3.39
N ARG A 235 -3.05 -15.42 2.08
CA ARG A 235 -1.90 -15.55 1.18
C ARG A 235 -1.72 -14.27 0.36
N ALA A 236 -0.47 -14.03 -0.03
CA ALA A 236 -0.09 -12.92 -0.88
C ALA A 236 0.59 -13.45 -2.14
N TYR A 237 0.05 -13.09 -3.31
CA TYR A 237 0.54 -13.53 -4.61
C TYR A 237 1.04 -12.32 -5.40
N PRO A 238 2.36 -12.18 -5.59
CA PRO A 238 2.90 -11.13 -6.43
C PRO A 238 2.81 -11.52 -7.91
N TYR A 239 2.42 -10.56 -8.74
CA TYR A 239 2.42 -10.64 -10.18
C TYR A 239 3.21 -9.48 -10.74
N GLU A 240 4.21 -9.78 -11.55
CA GLU A 240 4.89 -8.77 -12.35
C GLU A 240 4.01 -8.37 -13.54
N GLY A 241 3.84 -7.07 -13.73
CA GLY A 241 2.98 -6.46 -14.73
C GLY A 241 1.81 -5.67 -14.12
N ASN A 242 1.09 -5.01 -15.01
CA ASN A 242 -0.07 -4.18 -14.69
C ASN A 242 -1.34 -5.00 -14.41
N TYR A 243 -2.47 -4.32 -14.22
CA TYR A 243 -3.75 -4.96 -13.92
C TYR A 243 -4.20 -5.96 -15.00
N SER A 244 -4.04 -5.62 -16.28
CA SER A 244 -4.38 -6.51 -17.39
C SER A 244 -3.56 -7.80 -17.37
N THR A 245 -2.24 -7.68 -17.17
CA THR A 245 -1.32 -8.83 -17.05
C THR A 245 -1.67 -9.72 -15.85
N TYR A 246 -2.06 -9.10 -14.73
CA TYR A 246 -2.53 -9.83 -13.56
C TYR A 246 -3.79 -10.65 -13.84
N LEU A 247 -4.78 -10.10 -14.55
CA LEU A 247 -6.01 -10.83 -14.85
C LEU A 247 -5.75 -12.06 -15.72
N GLU A 248 -4.87 -11.95 -16.71
CA GLU A 248 -4.45 -13.07 -17.56
C GLU A 248 -3.77 -14.17 -16.72
N LYS A 249 -2.74 -13.81 -15.95
CA LYS A 249 -2.00 -14.76 -15.09
C LYS A 249 -2.90 -15.39 -14.02
N LYS A 250 -3.84 -14.62 -13.46
CA LYS A 250 -4.82 -15.12 -12.49
C LYS A 250 -5.77 -16.12 -13.12
N ALA A 251 -6.25 -15.85 -14.34
CA ALA A 251 -7.12 -16.77 -15.07
C ALA A 251 -6.40 -18.11 -15.33
N GLU A 252 -5.15 -18.08 -15.79
CA GLU A 252 -4.33 -19.28 -15.96
C GLU A 252 -4.16 -20.06 -14.66
N ARG A 253 -3.87 -19.37 -13.55
CA ARG A 253 -3.74 -19.99 -12.22
C ARG A 253 -5.04 -20.69 -11.80
N LEU A 254 -6.19 -20.01 -11.96
CA LEU A 254 -7.49 -20.56 -11.61
C LEU A 254 -7.86 -21.76 -12.48
N GLU A 255 -7.53 -21.75 -13.77
CA GLU A 255 -7.77 -22.89 -14.66
C GLU A 255 -6.92 -24.11 -14.24
N VAL A 256 -5.65 -23.91 -13.93
CA VAL A 256 -4.76 -24.97 -13.42
C VAL A 256 -5.26 -25.50 -12.09
N GLN A 257 -5.74 -24.63 -11.19
CA GLN A 257 -6.31 -25.02 -9.91
C GLN A 257 -7.60 -25.83 -10.10
N GLY A 258 -8.55 -25.35 -10.90
CA GLY A 258 -9.79 -26.08 -11.18
C GLY A 258 -9.54 -27.46 -11.81
N LYS A 259 -8.54 -27.59 -12.69
CA LYS A 259 -8.11 -28.89 -13.23
C LYS A 259 -7.54 -29.82 -12.14
N LYS A 260 -6.80 -29.28 -11.16
CA LYS A 260 -6.30 -30.07 -10.01
C LYS A 260 -7.45 -30.51 -9.11
N ASP A 261 -8.39 -29.61 -8.82
CA ASP A 261 -9.53 -29.87 -7.95
C ASP A 261 -10.47 -30.91 -8.56
N ALA A 262 -10.76 -30.81 -9.86
CA ALA A 262 -11.53 -31.83 -10.58
C ALA A 262 -10.85 -33.21 -10.54
N LYS A 263 -9.52 -33.27 -10.68
CA LYS A 263 -8.74 -34.51 -10.56
C LYS A 263 -8.72 -35.06 -9.13
N LEU A 264 -8.76 -34.20 -8.12
CA LEU A 264 -8.83 -34.60 -6.71
C LEU A 264 -10.22 -35.14 -6.38
N ALA A 265 -11.28 -34.44 -6.78
CA ALA A 265 -12.67 -34.84 -6.60
C ALA A 265 -12.95 -36.21 -7.22
N LYS A 266 -12.50 -36.43 -8.47
CA LYS A 266 -12.63 -37.74 -9.13
C LYS A 266 -11.90 -38.86 -8.37
N ARG A 267 -10.69 -38.60 -7.86
CA ARG A 267 -9.94 -39.59 -7.05
C ARG A 267 -10.67 -39.92 -5.75
N LEU A 268 -11.26 -38.92 -5.09
CA LEU A 268 -12.04 -39.13 -3.88
C LEU A 268 -13.30 -39.96 -4.16
N GLU A 269 -13.97 -39.71 -5.29
CA GLU A 269 -15.13 -40.48 -5.74
C GLU A 269 -14.77 -41.93 -6.04
N ASP A 270 -13.71 -42.17 -6.83
CA ASP A 270 -13.20 -43.52 -7.15
C ASP A 270 -12.84 -44.29 -5.86
N GLU A 271 -12.17 -43.64 -4.90
CA GLU A 271 -11.77 -44.27 -3.63
C GLU A 271 -13.00 -44.52 -2.73
N LEU A 272 -14.01 -43.63 -2.74
CA LEU A 272 -15.28 -43.80 -2.02
C LEU A 272 -16.09 -44.97 -2.58
N GLU A 273 -16.20 -45.10 -3.91
CA GLU A 273 -16.85 -46.23 -4.56
C GLU A 273 -16.14 -47.54 -4.21
N TRP A 274 -14.80 -47.57 -4.21
CA TRP A 274 -14.04 -48.72 -3.76
C TRP A 274 -14.32 -49.07 -2.29
N VAL A 275 -14.35 -48.07 -1.40
CA VAL A 275 -14.69 -48.26 0.03
C VAL A 275 -16.10 -48.85 0.21
N ARG A 276 -17.04 -48.46 -0.65
CA ARG A 276 -18.44 -48.96 -0.68
C ARG A 276 -18.58 -50.32 -1.35
N SER A 277 -17.62 -50.74 -2.18
CA SER A 277 -17.65 -52.01 -2.89
C SER A 277 -17.35 -53.21 -1.96
N SER A 278 -18.42 -53.96 -1.66
CA SER A 278 -18.48 -55.32 -1.10
C SER A 278 -18.01 -55.59 0.37
N PRO A 279 -18.81 -56.32 1.19
CA PRO A 279 -18.47 -56.69 2.57
C PRO A 279 -17.19 -57.52 2.73
N LYS A 280 -16.79 -58.31 1.71
CA LYS A 280 -15.55 -59.12 1.73
C LYS A 280 -14.27 -58.28 1.61
N ALA A 281 -14.34 -57.05 1.12
CA ALA A 281 -13.20 -56.13 1.06
C ALA A 281 -12.86 -55.47 2.41
N ARG A 282 -13.76 -55.57 3.41
CA ARG A 282 -13.53 -55.03 4.77
C ARG A 282 -12.46 -55.76 5.57
N GLN A 283 -12.22 -57.05 5.30
CA GLN A 283 -11.28 -57.87 6.07
C GLN A 283 -9.80 -57.67 5.68
N THR A 284 -9.52 -57.15 4.48
CA THR A 284 -8.14 -57.00 3.95
C THR A 284 -7.68 -55.53 3.88
N LYS A 285 -8.38 -54.59 4.51
CA LYS A 285 -8.08 -53.16 4.36
C LYS A 285 -6.74 -52.80 5.00
N SER A 286 -5.78 -52.36 4.17
CA SER A 286 -4.56 -51.71 4.63
C SER A 286 -4.93 -50.42 5.37
N LYS A 287 -4.68 -50.39 6.68
CA LYS A 287 -4.87 -49.24 7.57
C LYS A 287 -4.24 -47.95 6.99
N ALA A 288 -3.14 -48.10 6.24
CA ALA A 288 -2.45 -47.00 5.58
C ALA A 288 -3.24 -46.35 4.43
N ARG A 289 -4.13 -47.09 3.74
CA ARG A 289 -4.90 -46.57 2.59
C ARG A 289 -6.15 -45.82 3.04
N LEU A 290 -6.77 -46.27 4.13
CA LEU A 290 -7.83 -45.53 4.85
C LEU A 290 -7.29 -44.20 5.42
N ALA A 291 -6.12 -44.24 6.07
CA ALA A 291 -5.47 -43.02 6.55
C ALA A 291 -5.17 -42.02 5.41
N ARG A 292 -4.73 -42.51 4.24
CA ARG A 292 -4.55 -41.66 3.04
C ARG A 292 -5.86 -41.04 2.54
N TYR A 293 -6.98 -41.78 2.56
CA TYR A 293 -8.28 -41.21 2.20
C TYR A 293 -8.71 -40.11 3.17
N GLU A 294 -8.59 -40.35 4.48
CA GLU A 294 -8.91 -39.34 5.51
C GLU A 294 -8.02 -38.10 5.40
N GLU A 295 -6.73 -38.29 5.11
CA GLU A 295 -5.77 -37.20 4.89
C GLU A 295 -6.13 -36.38 3.64
N MET A 296 -6.43 -37.04 2.51
CA MET A 296 -6.88 -36.38 1.28
C MET A 296 -8.24 -35.69 1.45
N ALA A 297 -9.17 -36.28 2.21
CA ALA A 297 -10.46 -35.67 2.52
C ALA A 297 -10.31 -34.46 3.44
N ALA A 298 -9.41 -34.50 4.44
CA ALA A 298 -9.11 -33.38 5.31
C ALA A 298 -8.35 -32.25 4.59
N GLU A 299 -7.53 -32.57 3.59
CA GLU A 299 -6.91 -31.60 2.69
C GLU A 299 -7.96 -30.95 1.76
N ALA A 300 -8.85 -31.75 1.19
CA ALA A 300 -9.97 -31.27 0.38
C ALA A 300 -10.92 -30.37 1.18
N ASP A 301 -11.33 -30.76 2.40
CA ASP A 301 -12.21 -29.96 3.27
C ASP A 301 -11.57 -28.66 3.75
N ARG A 302 -10.25 -28.66 4.01
CA ARG A 302 -9.51 -27.41 4.29
C ARG A 302 -9.54 -26.46 3.10
N THR A 303 -9.43 -27.01 1.88
CA THR A 303 -9.52 -26.24 0.64
C THR A 303 -10.96 -25.78 0.37
N ARG A 304 -11.97 -26.61 0.71
CA ARG A 304 -13.40 -26.35 0.49
C ARG A 304 -14.02 -25.35 1.46
N LYS A 305 -13.66 -25.38 2.75
CA LYS A 305 -14.10 -24.37 3.73
C LYS A 305 -13.60 -22.97 3.39
N LEU A 306 -12.52 -22.86 2.60
CA LEU A 306 -12.06 -21.61 2.04
C LEU A 306 -12.93 -21.16 0.83
N ASP A 307 -13.58 -22.07 0.10
CA ASP A 307 -14.36 -21.81 -1.11
C ASP A 307 -15.85 -21.45 -0.91
N PHE A 308 -16.46 -21.80 0.22
CA PHE A 308 -17.92 -21.73 0.41
C PHE A 308 -18.49 -20.43 1.01
N GLU A 309 -17.70 -19.38 1.20
CA GLU A 309 -18.25 -18.02 1.41
C GLU A 309 -18.48 -17.37 0.03
N GLU A 310 -19.65 -17.63 -0.55
CA GLU A 310 -20.05 -17.27 -1.92
C GLU A 310 -19.77 -15.81 -2.30
N ILE A 311 -19.00 -15.64 -3.38
CA ILE A 311 -18.84 -14.37 -4.09
C ILE A 311 -20.11 -14.14 -4.91
N GLN A 312 -21.00 -13.24 -4.47
CA GLN A 312 -21.91 -12.56 -5.39
C GLN A 312 -21.10 -11.53 -6.17
N ILE A 313 -20.83 -11.81 -7.44
CA ILE A 313 -20.42 -10.80 -8.41
C ILE A 313 -21.72 -10.13 -8.90
N PRO A 314 -22.00 -8.86 -8.59
CA PRO A 314 -23.10 -8.16 -9.23
C PRO A 314 -22.80 -8.07 -10.73
N PRO A 315 -23.77 -8.36 -11.62
CA PRO A 315 -23.59 -8.15 -13.04
C PRO A 315 -23.52 -6.65 -13.32
N GLY A 316 -22.43 -6.20 -13.96
CA GLY A 316 -22.35 -5.00 -14.80
C GLY A 316 -22.73 -3.68 -14.16
#